data_AF-A0A182LZD5-F1
#
_entry.id   AF-A0A182LZD5-F1
#
_cell.length_a   1.000
_cell.length_b   1.000
_cell.length_c   1.000
_cell.angle_alpha   90.00
_cell.angle_beta   90.00
_cell.angle_gamma   90.00
#
_symmetry.space_group_name_H-M   'P 1'
#
loop_
_entity.id
_entity.type
_entity.pdbx_description
1 polymer ?
#
loop_
_entity_poly.entity_id
_entity_poly.type
_entity_poly.pdbx_seq_one_letter_code
_entity_poly.pdbx_strand_id
1 'polypeptide(L)'
;MVAGMWWFFTLIMISSYTANLAAFLTVERMDSPIESAEDLAKQTKIKYGALRGGSTAAFFRDSNFSTYQRMWSFMESARPSVFTASNIEGVERVVKGKGSYAFLMESTSIEYVIERNCELTQVGGMLDSKGYGIAMPPSKFHRFEIVRQNSSVKVIG
;
A
#
# COMPACT_ATOMS: atom_id res chain seq x y z
N MET A 1 30.46 49.58 -18.08
CA MET A 1 30.95 48.29 -17.55
C MET A 1 30.13 47.82 -16.35
N VAL A 2 29.96 48.63 -15.30
CA VAL A 2 29.18 48.27 -14.10
C VAL A 2 27.72 47.86 -14.39
N ALA A 3 27.03 48.56 -15.29
CA ALA A 3 25.66 48.20 -15.69
C ALA A 3 25.57 46.81 -16.33
N GLY A 4 26.55 46.41 -17.15
CA GLY A 4 26.59 45.07 -17.76
C GLY A 4 26.85 43.96 -16.74
N MET A 5 27.71 44.21 -15.75
CA MET A 5 27.97 43.27 -14.65
C MET A 5 26.72 43.08 -13.77
N TRP A 6 26.01 44.17 -13.49
CA TRP A 6 24.75 44.12 -12.74
C TRP A 6 23.67 43.35 -13.48
N TRP A 7 23.47 43.64 -14.77
CA TRP A 7 22.51 42.92 -15.60
C TRP A 7 22.84 41.43 -15.69
N PHE A 8 24.11 41.07 -15.85
CA PHE A 8 24.55 39.68 -15.88
C PHE A 8 24.29 38.95 -14.55
N PHE A 9 24.56 39.61 -13.42
CA PHE A 9 24.24 39.08 -12.09
C PHE A 9 22.73 38.86 -11.89
N THR A 10 21.90 39.83 -12.29
CA THR A 10 20.43 39.69 -12.21
C THR A 10 19.89 38.58 -13.09
N LEU A 11 20.46 38.36 -14.28
CA LEU A 11 20.07 37.26 -15.16
C LEU A 11 20.37 35.90 -14.55
N ILE A 12 21.54 35.73 -13.92
CA ILE A 12 21.92 34.48 -13.24
C ILE A 12 20.99 34.19 -12.05
N MET A 13 20.61 35.24 -11.30
CA MET A 13 19.67 35.10 -10.18
C MET A 13 18.27 34.68 -10.66
N ILE A 14 17.75 35.31 -11.72
CA ILE A 14 16.43 34.99 -12.28
C ILE A 14 16.44 33.59 -12.92
N SER A 15 17.51 33.20 -13.63
CA SER A 15 17.61 31.87 -14.23
C SER A 15 17.67 30.77 -13.17
N SER A 16 18.38 30.98 -12.06
CA SER A 16 18.44 30.02 -10.95
C SER A 16 17.09 29.89 -10.24
N TYR A 17 16.39 31.01 -10.04
CA TYR A 17 15.06 31.01 -9.44
C TYR A 17 14.02 30.31 -10.33
N THR A 18 14.00 30.64 -11.63
CA THR A 18 13.10 30.01 -12.60
C THR A 18 13.40 28.53 -12.78
N ALA A 19 14.66 28.10 -12.74
CA ALA A 19 15.04 26.69 -12.80
C ALA A 19 14.59 25.91 -11.55
N ASN A 20 14.80 26.44 -10.35
CA ASN A 20 14.36 25.77 -9.11
C ASN A 20 12.83 25.73 -9.00
N LEU A 21 12.14 26.79 -9.44
CA LEU A 21 10.68 26.83 -9.50
C LEU A 21 10.13 25.83 -10.52
N ALA A 22 10.71 25.78 -11.72
CA ALA A 22 10.32 24.81 -12.75
C ALA A 22 10.58 23.38 -12.28
N ALA A 23 11.72 23.13 -11.63
CA ALA A 23 12.02 21.83 -11.03
C ALA A 23 10.95 21.44 -10.01
N PHE A 24 10.51 22.35 -9.15
CA PHE A 24 9.41 22.09 -8.21
C PHE A 24 8.07 21.84 -8.91
N LEU A 25 7.75 22.58 -9.97
CA LEU A 25 6.50 22.42 -10.73
C LEU A 25 6.45 21.13 -11.57
N THR A 26 7.60 20.64 -12.04
CA THR A 26 7.70 19.35 -12.74
C THR A 26 7.83 18.17 -11.79
N VAL A 27 8.26 18.42 -10.55
CA VAL A 27 8.25 17.41 -9.50
C VAL A 27 6.83 17.37 -8.93
N GLU A 28 5.97 16.63 -9.61
CA GLU A 28 4.87 15.96 -8.92
C GLU A 28 5.52 14.97 -7.96
N ARG A 29 5.79 15.40 -6.72
CA ARG A 29 6.12 14.43 -5.67
C ARG A 29 4.90 13.55 -5.55
N MET A 30 4.98 12.33 -6.09
CA MET A 30 4.22 11.19 -5.59
C MET A 30 4.74 10.89 -4.18
N ASP A 31 4.55 11.84 -3.27
CA ASP A 31 4.82 11.67 -1.85
C ASP A 31 3.67 10.79 -1.35
N SER A 32 3.86 9.48 -1.44
CA SER A 32 2.95 8.55 -0.79
C SER A 32 3.05 8.86 0.71
N PRO A 33 1.96 9.30 1.37
CA PRO A 33 2.00 9.67 2.78
C PRO A 33 2.30 8.49 3.71
N ILE A 34 2.46 7.29 3.15
CA ILE A 34 2.73 6.04 3.83
C ILE A 34 3.85 5.33 3.07
N GLU A 35 4.92 4.96 3.79
CA GLU A 35 5.99 4.11 3.27
C GLU A 35 5.91 2.67 3.82
N SER A 36 5.35 2.47 5.02
CA SER A 36 5.25 1.15 5.65
C SER A 36 3.98 0.94 6.47
N ALA A 37 3.67 -0.33 6.78
CA ALA A 37 2.56 -0.71 7.65
C ALA A 37 2.72 -0.20 9.09
N GLU A 38 3.94 -0.03 9.57
CA GLU A 38 4.21 0.59 10.87
C GLU A 38 3.73 2.04 10.91
N ASP A 39 3.88 2.78 9.81
CA ASP A 39 3.44 4.17 9.76
C ASP A 39 1.92 4.27 9.66
N LEU A 40 1.28 3.32 8.97
CA LEU A 40 -0.18 3.11 9.04
C LEU A 40 -0.65 2.83 10.47
N ALA A 41 0.09 2.04 11.25
CA ALA A 41 -0.27 1.71 12.62
C ALA A 41 -0.09 2.90 13.60
N LYS A 42 0.80 3.84 13.29
CA LYS A 42 1.05 5.03 14.12
C LYS A 42 0.02 6.14 13.87
N GLN A 43 -0.49 6.25 12.65
CA GLN A 43 -1.48 7.28 12.31
C GLN A 43 -2.93 6.77 12.41
N THR A 44 -3.87 7.72 12.44
CA THR A 44 -5.33 7.44 12.43
C THR A 44 -6.07 8.11 11.28
N LYS A 45 -5.36 8.91 10.45
CA LYS A 45 -5.94 9.67 9.34
C LYS A 45 -6.42 8.76 8.21
N ILE A 46 -5.60 7.78 7.84
CA ILE A 46 -5.91 6.81 6.78
C ILE A 46 -6.45 5.56 7.45
N LYS A 47 -7.71 5.22 7.14
CA LYS A 47 -8.33 4.01 7.65
C LYS A 47 -7.80 2.82 6.87
N TYR A 48 -7.63 1.68 7.51
CA TYR A 48 -7.25 0.45 6.82
C TYR A 48 -8.16 -0.69 7.22
N GLY A 49 -8.37 -1.62 6.29
CA GLY A 49 -9.20 -2.77 6.52
C GLY A 49 -8.80 -3.95 5.64
N ALA A 50 -9.38 -5.10 5.95
CA ALA A 50 -9.18 -6.34 5.22
C ALA A 50 -10.53 -6.97 4.86
N LEU A 51 -10.50 -8.04 4.08
CA LEU A 51 -11.68 -8.86 3.82
C LEU A 51 -12.23 -9.45 5.12
N ARG A 52 -13.54 -9.30 5.36
CA ARG A 52 -14.22 -9.85 6.54
C ARG A 52 -14.11 -11.37 6.56
N GLY A 53 -13.51 -11.91 7.62
CA GLY A 53 -13.32 -13.37 7.76
C GLY A 53 -12.26 -13.96 6.83
N GLY A 54 -11.47 -13.12 6.14
CA GLY A 54 -10.35 -13.56 5.32
C GLY A 54 -9.15 -14.03 6.16
N SER A 55 -8.25 -14.77 5.53
CA SER A 55 -6.96 -15.18 6.11
C SER A 55 -6.12 -13.99 6.57
N THR A 56 -6.15 -12.89 5.82
CA THR A 56 -5.48 -11.64 6.16
C THR A 56 -6.00 -11.04 7.47
N ALA A 57 -7.31 -11.03 7.69
CA ALA A 57 -7.89 -10.53 8.94
C ALA A 57 -7.53 -11.44 10.13
N ALA A 58 -7.59 -12.76 9.94
CA ALA A 58 -7.18 -13.72 10.96
C ALA A 58 -5.69 -13.60 11.32
N PHE A 59 -4.83 -13.31 10.34
CA PHE A 59 -3.40 -13.07 10.57
C PHE A 59 -3.16 -11.92 11.55
N PHE A 60 -3.81 -10.76 11.36
CA PHE A 60 -3.65 -9.63 12.27
C PHE A 60 -4.16 -9.94 13.68
N ARG A 61 -5.24 -10.72 13.80
CA ARG A 61 -5.79 -11.16 15.08
C ARG A 61 -4.85 -12.11 15.83
N ASP A 62 -4.29 -13.09 15.13
CA ASP A 62 -3.50 -14.18 15.74
C ASP A 62 -1.99 -13.84 15.81
N SER A 63 -1.59 -12.69 15.28
CA SER A 63 -0.20 -12.22 15.29
C SER A 63 0.32 -11.91 16.71
N ASN A 64 1.60 -12.21 16.96
CA ASN A 64 2.28 -11.92 18.24
C ASN A 64 3.11 -10.62 18.20
N PHE A 65 2.98 -9.84 17.13
CA PHE A 65 3.70 -8.58 16.98
C PHE A 65 2.86 -7.42 17.49
N SER A 66 3.41 -6.60 18.38
CA SER A 66 2.68 -5.52 19.06
C SER A 66 2.06 -4.51 18.09
N THR A 67 2.75 -4.20 16.99
CA THR A 67 2.23 -3.30 15.94
C THR A 67 0.98 -3.88 15.28
N TYR A 68 0.98 -5.17 14.94
CA TYR A 68 -0.14 -5.83 14.26
C TYR A 68 -1.35 -6.05 15.18
N GLN A 69 -1.12 -6.34 16.47
CA GLN A 69 -2.18 -6.39 17.48
C GLN A 69 -2.86 -5.02 17.66
N ARG A 70 -2.08 -3.94 17.61
CA ARG A 70 -2.60 -2.57 17.64
C ARG A 70 -3.44 -2.27 16.40
N MET A 71 -2.96 -2.69 15.22
CA MET A 71 -3.72 -2.57 13.96
C MET A 71 -5.02 -3.35 14.02
N TRP A 72 -5.01 -4.58 14.55
CA TRP A 72 -6.22 -5.38 14.76
C TRP A 72 -7.22 -4.67 15.67
N SER A 73 -6.75 -4.19 16.82
CA SER A 73 -7.58 -3.46 17.79
C SER A 73 -8.22 -2.21 17.18
N PHE A 74 -7.49 -1.50 16.30
CA PHE A 74 -8.02 -0.38 15.54
C PHE A 74 -9.09 -0.83 14.53
N MET A 75 -8.82 -1.90 13.77
CA MET A 75 -9.80 -2.43 12.79
C MET A 75 -11.09 -2.91 13.46
N GLU A 76 -11.00 -3.51 14.64
CA GLU A 76 -12.15 -4.00 15.41
C GLU A 76 -12.96 -2.88 16.06
N SER A 77 -12.29 -1.82 16.54
CA SER A 77 -12.97 -0.67 17.17
C SER A 77 -13.47 0.38 16.17
N ALA A 78 -13.03 0.34 14.91
CA ALA A 78 -13.39 1.33 13.91
C ALA A 78 -14.88 1.30 13.54
N ARG A 79 -15.52 2.48 13.58
CA ARG A 79 -16.90 2.73 13.09
C ARG A 79 -16.88 3.86 12.06
N PRO A 80 -17.46 3.70 10.85
CA PRO A 80 -18.11 2.50 10.29
C PRO A 80 -17.11 1.36 10.03
N SER A 81 -17.62 0.14 9.82
CA SER A 81 -16.80 -1.06 9.65
C SER A 81 -15.78 -0.90 8.52
N VAL A 82 -14.50 -1.07 8.84
CA VAL A 82 -13.41 -1.01 7.85
C VAL A 82 -13.30 -2.30 7.03
N PHE A 83 -13.91 -3.38 7.48
CA PHE A 83 -13.95 -4.64 6.75
C PHE A 83 -14.87 -4.56 5.53
N THR A 84 -14.50 -5.26 4.47
CA THR A 84 -15.29 -5.39 3.24
C THR A 84 -15.84 -6.81 3.10
N ALA A 85 -16.94 -6.99 2.36
CA ALA A 85 -17.51 -8.31 2.12
C ALA A 85 -16.80 -9.06 0.98
N SER A 86 -16.20 -8.32 0.04
CA SER A 86 -15.46 -8.89 -1.09
C SER A 86 -14.19 -8.10 -1.40
N ASN A 87 -13.25 -8.72 -2.12
CA ASN A 87 -12.04 -8.05 -2.59
C ASN A 87 -12.36 -6.93 -3.59
N ILE A 88 -13.36 -7.14 -4.45
CA ILE A 88 -13.80 -6.15 -5.45
C ILE A 88 -14.34 -4.89 -4.76
N GLU A 89 -15.18 -5.06 -3.73
CA GLU A 89 -15.69 -3.95 -2.93
C GLU A 89 -14.56 -3.20 -2.21
N GLY A 90 -13.55 -3.94 -1.71
CA GLY A 90 -12.38 -3.34 -1.07
C GLY A 90 -11.58 -2.46 -2.03
N VAL A 91 -11.30 -2.96 -3.23
CA VAL A 91 -10.61 -2.20 -4.29
C VAL A 91 -11.41 -0.96 -4.67
N GLU A 92 -12.71 -1.09 -4.93
CA GLU A 92 -13.57 0.03 -5.29
C GLU A 92 -13.62 1.09 -4.18
N ARG A 93 -13.60 0.68 -2.91
CA ARG A 93 -13.57 1.58 -1.76
C ARG A 93 -12.26 2.36 -1.68
N VAL A 94 -11.12 1.76 -2.01
CA VAL A 94 -9.82 2.46 -2.08
C VAL A 94 -9.85 3.52 -3.17
N VAL A 95 -10.32 3.17 -4.38
CA VAL A 95 -10.45 4.10 -5.51
C VAL A 95 -11.34 5.29 -5.14
N LYS A 96 -12.50 5.03 -4.52
CA LYS A 96 -13.41 6.09 -4.04
C LYS A 96 -12.80 6.94 -2.91
N GLY A 97 -11.95 6.34 -2.09
CA GLY A 97 -11.34 6.97 -0.92
C GLY A 97 -10.16 7.91 -1.23
N LYS A 98 -9.61 7.87 -2.44
CA LYS A 98 -8.48 8.70 -2.90
C LYS A 98 -7.38 8.87 -1.83
N GLY A 99 -6.84 7.76 -1.33
CA GLY A 99 -5.78 7.74 -0.30
C GLY A 99 -6.25 7.93 1.15
N SER A 100 -7.56 8.01 1.41
CA SER A 100 -8.12 8.05 2.78
C SER A 100 -8.43 6.66 3.36
N TYR A 101 -8.37 5.62 2.52
CA TYR A 101 -8.62 4.24 2.91
C TYR A 101 -7.61 3.31 2.22
N ALA A 102 -6.96 2.44 2.98
CA ALA A 102 -6.06 1.42 2.50
C ALA A 102 -6.68 0.03 2.67
N PHE A 103 -6.47 -0.84 1.68
CA PHE A 103 -6.99 -2.20 1.69
C PHE A 103 -5.87 -3.23 1.79
N LEU A 104 -5.99 -4.12 2.77
CA LEU A 104 -5.05 -5.20 3.05
C LEU A 104 -5.57 -6.47 2.40
N MET A 105 -4.80 -6.97 1.45
CA MET A 105 -5.13 -8.19 0.71
C MET A 105 -3.85 -8.89 0.27
N GLU A 106 -4.02 -9.98 -0.47
CA GLU A 106 -2.92 -10.85 -0.85
C GLU A 106 -2.15 -10.30 -2.07
N SER A 107 -0.82 -10.40 -2.04
CA SER A 107 0.14 -9.83 -3.00
C SER A 107 -0.18 -10.18 -4.44
N THR A 108 -0.49 -11.45 -4.71
CA THR A 108 -0.81 -11.91 -6.07
C THR A 108 -2.07 -11.24 -6.60
N SER A 109 -3.06 -11.04 -5.74
CA SER A 109 -4.28 -10.33 -6.08
C SER A 109 -4.05 -8.83 -6.22
N ILE A 110 -3.12 -8.25 -5.44
CA ILE A 110 -2.74 -6.83 -5.53
C ILE A 110 -2.04 -6.55 -6.85
N GLU A 111 -1.00 -7.32 -7.17
CA GLU A 111 -0.24 -7.18 -8.40
C GLU A 111 -1.16 -7.30 -9.62
N TYR A 112 -2.11 -8.23 -9.59
CA TYR A 112 -3.10 -8.37 -10.66
C TYR A 112 -4.01 -7.14 -10.84
N VAL A 113 -4.41 -6.49 -9.74
CA VAL A 113 -5.32 -5.33 -9.78
C VAL A 113 -4.56 -4.06 -10.17
N ILE A 114 -3.34 -3.86 -9.66
CA ILE A 114 -2.50 -2.71 -10.00
C ILE A 114 -2.13 -2.71 -11.48
N GLU A 115 -1.80 -3.88 -12.04
CA GLU A 115 -1.48 -4.00 -13.48
C GLU A 115 -2.66 -3.60 -14.37
N ARG A 116 -3.90 -3.73 -13.86
CA ARG A 116 -5.13 -3.36 -14.58
C ARG A 116 -5.61 -1.95 -14.29
N ASN A 117 -5.21 -1.38 -13.16
CA ASN A 117 -5.65 -0.08 -12.71
C ASN A 117 -4.48 0.73 -12.16
N CYS A 118 -3.95 1.63 -12.98
CA CYS A 118 -2.81 2.48 -12.65
C CYS A 118 -3.09 3.52 -11.56
N GLU A 119 -4.34 3.69 -11.13
CA GLU A 119 -4.72 4.57 -10.02
C GLU A 119 -4.37 3.98 -8.64
N LEU A 120 -4.05 2.70 -8.58
CA LEU A 120 -3.76 1.99 -7.34
C LEU A 120 -2.26 1.78 -7.20
N THR A 121 -1.74 2.05 -6.01
CA THR A 121 -0.33 1.83 -5.72
C THR A 121 -0.15 0.81 -4.61
N GLN A 122 0.87 -0.04 -4.75
CA GLN A 122 1.29 -0.91 -3.67
C GLN A 122 2.12 -0.08 -2.70
N VAL A 123 1.76 -0.14 -1.42
CA VAL A 123 2.48 0.56 -0.35
C VAL A 123 3.11 -0.46 0.58
N GLY A 124 4.39 -0.24 0.90
CA GLY A 124 5.16 -1.08 1.82
C GLY A 124 5.62 -2.42 1.26
N GLY A 125 6.37 -3.14 2.10
CA GLY A 125 6.92 -4.46 1.82
C GLY A 125 5.93 -5.61 2.05
N MET A 126 6.44 -6.83 1.96
CA MET A 126 5.68 -8.03 2.31
C MET A 126 5.49 -8.11 3.83
N LEU A 127 4.24 -8.18 4.29
CA LEU A 127 3.93 -8.30 5.73
C LEU A 127 4.02 -9.72 6.25
N ASP A 128 3.90 -10.69 5.33
CA ASP A 128 3.87 -12.12 5.63
C ASP A 128 4.27 -12.91 4.38
N SER A 129 4.75 -14.14 4.54
CA SER A 129 5.02 -15.07 3.44
C SER A 129 4.10 -16.29 3.55
N LYS A 130 3.02 -16.30 2.76
CA LYS A 130 2.13 -17.45 2.64
C LYS A 130 2.42 -18.17 1.34
N GLY A 131 2.04 -19.43 1.25
CA GLY A 131 2.22 -20.22 0.03
C GLY A 131 0.91 -20.89 -0.33
N TYR A 132 0.52 -20.83 -1.60
CA TYR A 132 -0.58 -21.63 -2.09
C TYR A 132 -0.11 -23.07 -2.30
N GLY A 133 -0.92 -24.02 -1.82
CA GLY A 133 -0.72 -25.44 -2.00
C GLY A 133 -2.02 -26.11 -2.43
N ILE A 134 -1.91 -27.14 -3.26
CA ILE A 134 -3.06 -27.94 -3.70
C ILE A 134 -3.35 -28.99 -2.63
N ALA A 135 -4.50 -28.88 -1.95
CA ALA A 135 -4.92 -29.87 -0.96
C ALA A 135 -5.59 -31.08 -1.65
N MET A 136 -5.13 -32.28 -1.34
CA MET A 136 -5.71 -33.54 -1.83
C MET A 136 -6.28 -34.36 -0.66
N PRO A 137 -7.30 -35.22 -0.90
CA PRO A 137 -7.79 -36.13 0.13
C PRO A 137 -6.68 -37.04 0.68
N PRO A 138 -6.63 -37.30 1.99
CA PRO A 138 -5.53 -38.01 2.64
C PRO A 138 -5.34 -39.47 2.17
N SER A 139 -6.29 -40.03 1.42
CA SER A 139 -6.26 -41.43 0.96
C SER A 139 -5.49 -41.68 -0.33
N LYS A 140 -5.03 -40.65 -1.05
CA LYS A 140 -4.23 -40.81 -2.27
C LYS A 140 -2.82 -40.26 -2.06
N PHE A 141 -2.01 -41.02 -1.34
CA PHE A 141 -0.57 -40.76 -1.20
C PHE A 141 0.14 -41.18 -2.49
N HIS A 142 0.11 -40.32 -3.51
CA HIS A 142 1.08 -40.36 -4.61
C HIS A 142 1.92 -39.09 -4.52
N ARG A 143 3.22 -39.29 -4.43
CA ARG A 143 4.24 -38.25 -4.25
C ARG A 143 4.37 -37.46 -5.55
N PHE A 144 3.53 -36.44 -5.71
CA PHE A 144 3.74 -35.40 -6.70
C PHE A 144 4.58 -34.29 -6.06
N GLU A 145 5.64 -33.84 -6.75
CA GLU A 145 6.34 -32.61 -6.39
C GLU A 145 5.38 -31.44 -6.58
N ILE A 146 4.91 -30.87 -5.47
CA ILE A 146 3.99 -29.73 -5.49
C ILE A 146 4.83 -28.47 -5.67
N VAL A 147 4.58 -27.74 -6.77
CA VAL A 147 5.11 -26.38 -6.97
C VAL A 147 4.49 -25.47 -5.91
N ARG A 148 5.30 -24.94 -5.00
CA ARG A 148 4.87 -23.92 -4.04
C ARG A 148 4.87 -22.55 -4.72
N GLN A 149 3.70 -21.93 -4.83
CA GLN A 149 3.60 -20.52 -5.22
C GLN A 149 3.59 -19.67 -3.95
N ASN A 150 4.66 -18.90 -3.70
CA ASN A 150 4.73 -17.96 -2.57
C ASN A 150 3.82 -16.75 -2.87
N SER A 151 3.00 -16.36 -1.92
CA SER A 151 2.03 -15.29 -1.98
C SER A 151 1.98 -14.59 -0.63
N SER A 152 2.29 -13.31 -0.61
CA SER A 152 2.45 -12.52 0.62
C SER A 152 1.20 -11.68 0.91
N VAL A 153 1.11 -11.02 2.06
CA VAL A 153 0.10 -9.96 2.28
C VAL A 153 0.76 -8.62 2.00
N LYS A 154 0.08 -7.76 1.25
CA LYS A 154 0.53 -6.41 0.88
C LYS A 154 -0.59 -5.39 1.13
N VAL A 155 -0.21 -4.11 1.15
CA VAL A 155 -1.15 -3.00 1.33
C VAL A 155 -1.35 -2.31 -0.03
N ILE A 156 -2.61 -2.02 -0.38
CA ILE A 156 -2.93 -1.04 -1.44
C ILE A 156 -3.40 0.24 -0.77
N GLY A 157 -2.82 1.38 -1.17
CA GLY A 157 -3.14 2.72 -0.68
C GLY A 157 -3.26 3.72 -1.82
#